data_AF-A0A6A0CV31-F1
#
_entry.id   AF-A0A6A0CV31-F1
#
_cell.length_a   1.000
_cell.length_b   1.000
_cell.length_c   1.000
_cell.angle_alpha   90.00
_cell.angle_beta   90.00
_cell.angle_gamma   90.00
#
_symmetry.space_group_name_H-M   'P 1'
#
loop_
_entity.id
_entity.type
_entity.pdbx_description
1 polymer ?
#
loop_
_entity_poly.entity_id
_entity_poly.type
_entity_poly.pdbx_seq_one_letter_code
_entity_poly.pdbx_strand_id
1 'polypeptide(L)'
;VGCRIDEEILRKEREVATPHSESIKREINREVGKIVAQESGKTPEFVHPDIVVIVNTLYDLIELEVNPLFIYGRYRKLVRGISQTKWYCRKCRGRGCDYCGHTGKMYEESVEELIAHKALELFGAEDESFHGAGREDIDVRMLGNGRPFILELKNPRKRHINLEKLQGEINKYAQTKVTVDNLRYARREEVEELKNARHPKTYRITIAYEGNGKLNEAVNALRGAEIAQRTPTRVSHRRADKVRYRKVMDMRVENADACEATLVVKAEAGTYIKELVTGDDGRTTPSLSELAGMTITVKELDVIEIGDEK
;
A
#
# COMPACT_ATOMS: atom_id res chain seq x y z
N VAL A 1 18.05 -23.64 -10.51
CA VAL A 1 17.78 -24.03 -11.91
C VAL A 1 16.52 -24.88 -11.93
N GLY A 2 15.61 -24.61 -12.85
CA GLY A 2 14.44 -25.42 -13.17
C GLY A 2 14.45 -25.81 -14.65
N CYS A 3 13.54 -26.70 -15.04
CA CYS A 3 13.37 -27.06 -16.44
C CYS A 3 11.91 -27.34 -16.79
N ARG A 4 11.58 -27.08 -18.07
CA ARG A 4 10.35 -27.50 -18.73
C ARG A 4 10.75 -28.54 -19.77
N ILE A 5 10.21 -29.75 -19.60
CA ILE A 5 10.53 -30.91 -20.42
C ILE A 5 9.36 -31.20 -21.36
N ASP A 6 9.69 -31.61 -22.57
CA ASP A 6 8.71 -32.04 -23.57
C ASP A 6 7.81 -33.17 -23.02
N GLU A 7 6.50 -33.07 -23.27
CA GLU A 7 5.54 -34.07 -22.83
C GLU A 7 5.81 -35.46 -23.42
N GLU A 8 6.36 -35.55 -24.63
CA GLU A 8 6.77 -36.79 -25.26
C GLU A 8 7.91 -37.45 -24.48
N ILE A 9 8.89 -36.66 -24.02
CA ILE A 9 10.00 -37.15 -23.19
C ILE A 9 9.47 -37.66 -21.85
N LEU A 10 8.58 -36.90 -21.20
CA LEU A 10 7.95 -37.32 -19.94
C LEU A 10 7.07 -38.56 -20.13
N ARG A 11 6.45 -38.74 -21.31
CA ARG A 11 5.69 -39.94 -21.65
C ARG A 11 6.60 -41.16 -21.80
N LYS A 12 7.70 -41.03 -22.53
CA LYS A 12 8.71 -42.10 -22.70
C LYS A 12 9.37 -42.47 -21.36
N GLU A 13 9.66 -41.50 -20.50
CA GLU A 13 10.15 -41.75 -19.14
C GLU A 13 9.21 -42.68 -18.35
N ARG A 14 7.90 -42.43 -18.40
CA ARG A 14 6.91 -43.26 -17.69
C ARG A 14 6.88 -44.71 -18.17
N GLU A 15 7.22 -44.98 -19.42
CA GLU A 15 7.27 -46.33 -19.98
C GLU A 15 8.45 -47.15 -19.46
N VAL A 16 9.53 -46.48 -19.04
CA VAL A 16 10.79 -47.12 -18.59
C VAL A 16 11.10 -46.91 -17.12
N ALA A 17 10.31 -46.09 -16.43
CA ALA A 17 10.50 -45.77 -15.01
C ALA A 17 10.38 -47.01 -14.12
N THR A 18 11.24 -47.09 -13.11
CA THR A 18 11.22 -48.14 -12.09
C THR A 18 11.07 -47.51 -10.71
N PRO A 19 10.76 -48.28 -9.65
CA PRO A 19 10.75 -47.75 -8.28
C PRO A 19 12.09 -47.11 -7.84
N HIS A 20 13.18 -47.38 -8.56
CA HIS A 20 14.52 -46.86 -8.28
C HIS A 20 14.96 -45.73 -9.23
N SER A 21 14.16 -45.38 -10.24
CA SER A 21 14.53 -44.31 -11.18
C SER A 21 14.30 -42.92 -10.57
N GLU A 22 15.24 -41.99 -10.82
CA GLU A 22 15.01 -40.56 -10.62
C GLU A 22 14.37 -39.94 -11.87
N SER A 23 13.58 -38.87 -11.70
CA SER A 23 13.01 -38.15 -12.83
C SER A 23 14.07 -37.38 -13.61
N ILE A 24 13.99 -37.40 -14.93
CA ILE A 24 14.78 -36.61 -15.88
C ILE A 24 14.74 -35.11 -15.55
N LYS A 25 13.61 -34.62 -15.03
CA LYS A 25 13.47 -33.24 -14.57
C LYS A 25 14.45 -32.95 -13.42
N ARG A 26 14.55 -33.87 -12.47
CA ARG A 26 15.46 -33.76 -11.32
C ARG A 26 16.91 -33.89 -11.75
N GLU A 27 17.21 -34.82 -12.65
CA GLU A 27 18.54 -35.01 -13.23
C GLU A 27 19.04 -33.73 -13.92
N ILE A 28 18.25 -33.18 -14.85
CA ILE A 28 18.57 -31.96 -15.58
C ILE A 28 18.78 -30.79 -14.62
N ASN A 29 17.86 -30.58 -13.67
CA ASN A 29 17.99 -29.49 -12.70
C ASN A 29 19.26 -29.61 -11.85
N ARG A 30 19.65 -30.84 -11.49
CA ARG A 30 20.86 -31.11 -10.68
C ARG A 30 22.12 -30.88 -11.50
N GLU A 31 22.24 -31.49 -12.67
CA GLU A 31 23.48 -31.43 -13.47
C GLU A 31 23.69 -30.03 -14.05
N VAL A 32 22.65 -29.39 -14.59
CA VAL A 32 22.74 -27.99 -15.03
C VAL A 32 22.99 -27.07 -13.83
N GLY A 33 22.36 -27.35 -12.69
CA GLY A 33 22.57 -26.60 -11.45
C GLY A 33 24.04 -26.61 -10.98
N LYS A 34 24.72 -27.76 -11.04
CA LYS A 34 26.14 -27.88 -10.71
C LYS A 34 27.01 -27.05 -11.64
N ILE A 35 26.77 -27.14 -12.95
CA ILE A 35 27.50 -26.37 -13.97
C ILE A 35 27.32 -24.86 -13.72
N VAL A 36 26.09 -24.40 -13.56
CA VAL A 36 25.80 -22.98 -13.31
C VAL A 36 26.44 -22.50 -12.00
N ALA A 37 26.40 -23.30 -10.93
CA ALA A 37 27.02 -22.94 -9.66
C ALA A 37 28.54 -22.82 -9.78
N GLN A 38 29.18 -23.74 -10.50
CA GLN A 38 30.62 -23.72 -10.75
C GLN A 38 31.05 -22.50 -11.58
N GLU A 39 30.36 -22.24 -12.70
CA GLU A 39 30.68 -21.13 -13.62
C GLU A 39 30.41 -19.76 -12.98
N SER A 40 29.32 -19.63 -12.21
CA SER A 40 28.94 -18.37 -11.58
C SER A 40 29.63 -18.11 -10.24
N GLY A 41 30.23 -19.13 -9.62
CA GLY A 41 30.74 -19.08 -8.26
C GLY A 41 29.67 -18.84 -7.18
N LYS A 42 28.38 -19.02 -7.50
CA LYS A 42 27.27 -18.76 -6.59
C LYS A 42 26.75 -20.04 -5.94
N THR A 43 26.44 -19.94 -4.65
CA THR A 43 25.76 -21.01 -3.91
C THR A 43 24.28 -21.07 -4.34
N PRO A 44 23.74 -22.26 -4.65
CA PRO A 44 22.33 -22.41 -4.96
C PRO A 44 21.45 -22.17 -3.72
N GLU A 45 20.42 -21.35 -3.87
CA GLU A 45 19.34 -21.13 -2.90
C GLU A 45 18.05 -21.77 -3.44
N PHE A 46 17.38 -22.58 -2.63
CA PHE A 46 16.25 -23.41 -3.07
C PHE A 46 14.90 -22.93 -2.53
N VAL A 47 14.90 -22.15 -1.44
CA VAL A 47 13.69 -21.68 -0.77
C VAL A 47 13.30 -20.30 -1.31
N HIS A 48 14.27 -19.37 -1.36
CA HIS A 48 14.03 -17.99 -1.80
C HIS A 48 15.09 -17.55 -2.83
N PRO A 49 15.16 -18.19 -4.01
CA PRO A 49 16.13 -17.83 -5.02
C PRO A 49 15.88 -16.41 -5.53
N ASP A 50 16.95 -15.66 -5.81
CA ASP A 50 16.82 -14.37 -6.49
C ASP A 50 16.47 -14.52 -7.97
N ILE A 51 16.99 -15.58 -8.61
CA ILE A 51 16.81 -15.88 -10.03
C ILE A 51 16.64 -17.38 -10.19
N VAL A 52 15.64 -17.78 -10.97
CA VAL A 52 15.48 -19.14 -11.44
C VAL A 52 15.77 -19.18 -12.94
N VAL A 53 16.83 -19.89 -13.31
CA VAL A 53 17.12 -20.22 -14.71
C VAL A 53 16.25 -21.41 -15.09
N ILE A 54 15.39 -21.26 -16.09
CA ILE A 54 14.53 -22.32 -16.62
C ILE A 54 15.08 -22.78 -17.96
N VAL A 55 15.51 -24.05 -18.00
CA VAL A 55 15.88 -24.74 -19.24
C VAL A 55 14.61 -25.26 -19.89
N ASN A 56 14.23 -24.69 -21.03
CA ASN A 56 13.04 -25.10 -21.76
C ASN A 56 13.45 -25.97 -22.96
N THR A 57 13.34 -27.29 -22.81
CA THR A 57 13.78 -28.26 -23.84
C THR A 57 12.80 -28.42 -24.99
N LEU A 58 11.58 -27.85 -24.89
CA LEU A 58 10.60 -27.86 -25.98
C LEU A 58 11.02 -26.95 -27.14
N TYR A 59 11.70 -25.85 -26.81
CA TYR A 59 12.02 -24.78 -27.74
C TYR A 59 13.52 -24.41 -27.71
N ASP A 60 14.33 -25.23 -27.06
CA ASP A 60 15.78 -25.02 -26.87
C ASP A 60 16.15 -23.60 -26.41
N LEU A 61 15.37 -23.08 -25.45
CA LEU A 61 15.54 -21.72 -24.94
C LEU A 61 15.75 -21.70 -23.43
N ILE A 62 16.43 -20.65 -22.98
CA ILE A 62 16.67 -20.38 -21.56
C ILE A 62 15.82 -19.18 -21.15
N GLU A 63 14.94 -19.38 -20.17
CA GLU A 63 14.15 -18.31 -19.55
C GLU A 63 14.76 -17.94 -18.20
N LEU A 64 14.73 -16.66 -17.86
CA LEU A 64 15.11 -16.17 -16.54
C LEU A 64 13.87 -15.67 -15.82
N GLU A 65 13.51 -16.33 -14.74
CA GLU A 65 12.53 -15.81 -13.79
C GLU A 65 13.29 -15.06 -12.69
N VAL A 66 13.25 -13.74 -12.73
CA VAL A 66 13.87 -12.87 -11.72
C VAL A 66 12.84 -12.55 -10.65
N ASN A 67 13.09 -13.02 -9.42
CA ASN A 67 12.14 -12.79 -8.33
C ASN A 67 12.11 -11.32 -7.92
N PRO A 68 10.95 -10.79 -7.50
CA PRO A 68 10.85 -9.40 -7.08
C PRO A 68 11.70 -9.12 -5.84
N LEU A 69 11.96 -7.83 -5.61
CA LEU A 69 12.63 -7.30 -4.43
C LEU A 69 11.65 -6.41 -3.67
N PHE A 70 11.61 -6.51 -2.35
CA PHE A 70 10.69 -5.75 -1.51
C PHE A 70 11.44 -4.78 -0.61
N ILE A 71 10.98 -3.54 -0.55
CA ILE A 71 11.54 -2.49 0.31
C ILE A 71 10.42 -1.95 1.18
N TYR A 72 10.54 -2.15 2.49
CA TYR A 72 9.70 -1.49 3.47
C TYR A 72 10.17 -0.05 3.70
N GLY A 73 9.23 0.84 3.98
CA GLY A 73 9.51 2.18 4.48
C GLY A 73 8.29 2.81 5.14
N ARG A 74 8.42 4.04 5.61
CA ARG A 74 7.28 4.88 5.99
C ARG A 74 7.29 6.15 5.14
N TYR A 75 6.12 6.56 4.66
CA TYR A 75 5.99 7.80 3.91
C TYR A 75 5.16 8.84 4.68
N ARG A 76 5.52 10.10 4.53
CA ARG A 76 4.66 11.25 4.83
C ARG A 76 4.21 11.87 3.52
N LYS A 77 2.93 12.18 3.44
CA LYS A 77 2.30 12.93 2.33
C LYS A 77 2.00 14.32 2.87
N LEU A 78 2.80 15.30 2.46
CA LEU A 78 2.81 16.65 3.03
C LEU A 78 1.86 17.62 2.32
N VAL A 79 1.38 17.26 1.13
CA VAL A 79 0.46 18.05 0.31
C VAL A 79 -0.88 17.34 0.11
N ARG A 80 -1.95 18.13 -0.05
CA ARG A 80 -3.25 17.65 -0.54
C ARG A 80 -3.22 17.61 -2.07
N GLY A 81 -4.11 16.84 -2.71
CA GLY A 81 -4.27 16.84 -4.17
C GLY A 81 -3.51 15.74 -4.92
N ILE A 82 -2.66 14.96 -4.25
CA ILE A 82 -2.01 13.77 -4.84
C ILE A 82 -2.61 12.48 -4.29
N SER A 83 -2.75 11.48 -5.15
CA SER A 83 -3.27 10.17 -4.76
C SER A 83 -2.19 9.29 -4.12
N GLN A 84 -2.57 8.28 -3.32
CA GLN A 84 -1.57 7.36 -2.76
C GLN A 84 -0.94 6.48 -3.84
N THR A 85 -1.77 5.91 -4.70
CA THR A 85 -1.37 4.97 -5.77
C THR A 85 -1.75 5.52 -7.13
N LYS A 86 -1.08 5.06 -8.18
CA LYS A 86 -1.38 5.39 -9.59
C LYS A 86 -2.88 5.30 -9.85
N TRP A 87 -3.48 6.39 -10.36
CA TRP A 87 -4.89 6.40 -10.70
C TRP A 87 -5.06 6.41 -12.21
N TYR A 88 -5.20 5.23 -12.80
CA TYR A 88 -5.42 5.11 -14.24
C TYR A 88 -6.71 5.78 -14.70
N CYS A 89 -6.65 6.39 -15.88
CA CYS A 89 -7.79 6.98 -16.55
C CYS A 89 -8.91 5.94 -16.71
N ARG A 90 -10.13 6.31 -16.29
CA ARG A 90 -11.29 5.42 -16.28
C ARG A 90 -11.73 4.99 -17.68
N LYS A 91 -11.39 5.77 -18.72
CA LYS A 91 -11.72 5.47 -20.12
C LYS A 91 -10.68 4.60 -20.80
N CYS A 92 -9.39 4.98 -20.75
CA CYS A 92 -8.35 4.30 -21.52
C CYS A 92 -7.53 3.28 -20.73
N ARG A 93 -7.70 3.22 -19.39
CA ARG A 93 -7.02 2.29 -18.48
C ARG A 93 -5.49 2.35 -18.59
N GLY A 94 -4.92 3.55 -18.64
CA GLY A 94 -3.47 3.75 -18.70
C GLY A 94 -2.89 4.00 -20.09
N ARG A 95 -3.66 3.76 -21.17
CA ARG A 95 -3.14 3.90 -22.56
C ARG A 95 -2.93 5.34 -23.04
N GLY A 96 -3.53 6.32 -22.38
CA GLY A 96 -3.66 7.69 -22.90
C GLY A 96 -4.86 7.86 -23.83
N CYS A 97 -5.61 8.96 -23.66
CA CYS A 97 -6.71 9.38 -24.53
C CYS A 97 -7.03 10.87 -24.30
N ASP A 98 -7.82 11.47 -25.18
CA ASP A 98 -8.21 12.88 -25.11
C ASP A 98 -8.82 13.27 -23.75
N TYR A 99 -9.61 12.36 -23.17
CA TYR A 99 -10.25 12.58 -21.86
C TYR A 99 -9.25 12.83 -20.73
N CYS A 100 -8.06 12.24 -20.80
CA CYS A 100 -7.00 12.43 -19.80
C CYS A 100 -5.82 13.24 -20.34
N GLY A 101 -6.00 13.98 -21.46
CA GLY A 101 -4.91 14.71 -22.11
C GLY A 101 -3.73 13.80 -22.48
N HIS A 102 -4.01 12.58 -22.95
CA HIS A 102 -3.01 11.56 -23.32
C HIS A 102 -2.09 11.04 -22.21
N THR A 103 -2.28 11.46 -20.95
CA THR A 103 -1.44 11.00 -19.82
C THR A 103 -1.67 9.55 -19.38
N GLY A 104 -2.84 9.00 -19.70
CA GLY A 104 -3.29 7.68 -19.22
C GLY A 104 -3.76 7.68 -17.76
N LYS A 105 -3.75 8.82 -17.08
CA LYS A 105 -4.02 8.94 -15.63
C LYS A 105 -5.13 9.93 -15.33
N MET A 106 -5.74 9.81 -14.15
CA MET A 106 -6.71 10.78 -13.62
C MET A 106 -6.03 11.92 -12.84
N TYR A 107 -4.84 11.65 -12.31
CA TYR A 107 -4.00 12.59 -11.58
C TYR A 107 -2.57 12.44 -12.07
N GLU A 108 -1.85 13.55 -12.14
CA GLU A 108 -0.50 13.60 -12.72
C GLU A 108 0.50 12.76 -11.92
N GLU A 109 0.41 12.84 -10.58
CA GLU A 109 1.35 12.21 -9.66
C GLU A 109 0.63 11.46 -8.52
N SER A 110 1.37 10.53 -7.93
CA SER A 110 0.98 9.79 -6.73
C SER A 110 2.16 9.59 -5.79
N VAL A 111 1.88 9.27 -4.53
CA VAL A 111 2.91 8.90 -3.54
C VAL A 111 3.75 7.71 -4.04
N GLU A 112 3.08 6.69 -4.58
CA GLU A 112 3.71 5.54 -5.23
C GLU A 112 4.74 5.97 -6.28
N GLU A 113 4.36 6.82 -7.23
CA GLU A 113 5.24 7.22 -8.33
C GLU A 113 6.44 8.05 -7.88
N LEU A 114 6.22 8.97 -6.93
CA LEU A 114 7.28 9.80 -6.37
C LEU A 114 8.35 8.97 -5.65
N ILE A 115 7.93 7.91 -4.96
CA ILE A 115 8.83 6.97 -4.27
C ILE A 115 9.49 6.01 -5.27
N ALA A 116 8.70 5.42 -6.16
CA ALA A 116 9.14 4.38 -7.06
C ALA A 116 10.14 4.86 -8.11
N HIS A 117 10.02 6.11 -8.59
CA HIS A 117 10.89 6.64 -9.64
C HIS A 117 12.39 6.41 -9.37
N LYS A 118 12.87 6.79 -8.18
CA LYS A 118 14.28 6.62 -7.82
C LYS A 118 14.66 5.18 -7.46
N ALA A 119 13.71 4.41 -6.95
CA ALA A 119 13.93 2.99 -6.70
C ALA A 119 14.11 2.20 -8.01
N LEU A 120 13.24 2.41 -9.00
CA LEU A 120 13.34 1.79 -10.32
C LEU A 120 14.69 2.11 -11.00
N GLU A 121 15.09 3.39 -10.96
CA GLU A 121 16.37 3.86 -11.52
C GLU A 121 17.58 3.18 -10.84
N LEU A 122 17.63 3.16 -9.51
CA LEU A 122 18.79 2.65 -8.76
C LEU A 122 18.91 1.13 -8.78
N PHE A 123 17.78 0.41 -8.72
CA PHE A 123 17.76 -1.06 -8.81
C PHE A 123 17.78 -1.57 -10.25
N GLY A 124 17.49 -0.72 -11.23
CA GLY A 124 17.30 -1.14 -12.62
C GLY A 124 16.16 -2.14 -12.74
N ALA A 125 15.06 -1.87 -12.04
CA ALA A 125 13.83 -2.68 -12.07
C ALA A 125 12.92 -2.23 -13.20
N GLU A 126 12.08 -3.14 -13.70
CA GLU A 126 11.25 -2.89 -14.88
C GLU A 126 9.93 -2.19 -14.54
N ASP A 127 9.37 -2.50 -13.37
CA ASP A 127 8.07 -2.00 -12.92
C ASP A 127 7.96 -2.17 -11.40
N GLU A 128 6.96 -1.54 -10.79
CA GLU A 128 6.73 -1.59 -9.35
C GLU A 128 5.32 -2.07 -8.97
N SER A 129 5.14 -2.35 -7.69
CA SER A 129 3.83 -2.44 -7.05
C SER A 129 3.91 -1.87 -5.63
N PHE A 130 3.02 -0.93 -5.32
CA PHE A 130 2.98 -0.26 -4.02
C PHE A 130 1.94 -0.87 -3.10
N HIS A 131 2.38 -1.33 -1.93
CA HIS A 131 1.54 -1.92 -0.89
C HIS A 131 1.55 -1.01 0.34
N GLY A 132 0.43 -0.35 0.65
CA GLY A 132 0.31 0.52 1.83
C GLY A 132 -0.47 -0.14 2.98
N ALA A 133 -0.11 0.19 4.23
CA ALA A 133 -0.88 -0.16 5.43
C ALA A 133 -2.16 0.68 5.54
N GLY A 134 -3.10 0.47 4.60
CA GLY A 134 -4.26 1.32 4.39
C GLY A 134 -3.98 2.50 3.45
N ARG A 135 -4.96 3.39 3.33
CA ARG A 135 -4.94 4.52 2.38
C ARG A 135 -5.66 5.73 2.95
N GLU A 136 -5.16 6.91 2.61
CA GLU A 136 -5.84 8.20 2.80
C GLU A 136 -6.48 8.72 1.51
N ASP A 137 -7.46 9.61 1.65
CA ASP A 137 -8.08 10.30 0.53
C ASP A 137 -7.11 11.31 -0.12
N ILE A 138 -7.41 11.73 -1.34
CA ILE A 138 -6.56 12.64 -2.12
C ILE A 138 -6.36 13.99 -1.41
N ASP A 139 -7.39 14.46 -0.74
CA ASP A 139 -7.44 15.71 0.01
C ASP A 139 -6.92 15.56 1.45
N VAL A 140 -6.38 14.41 1.83
CA VAL A 140 -5.87 14.13 3.20
C VAL A 140 -4.35 14.03 3.20
N ARG A 141 -3.69 14.64 4.20
CA ARG A 141 -2.25 14.48 4.42
C ARG A 141 -1.96 13.30 5.34
N MET A 142 -0.74 12.78 5.23
CA MET A 142 -0.19 11.76 6.11
C MET A 142 1.07 12.33 6.77
N LEU A 143 0.98 12.66 8.05
CA LEU A 143 1.98 13.39 8.84
C LEU A 143 2.57 12.51 9.98
N GLY A 144 3.19 13.12 10.98
CA GLY A 144 3.67 12.46 12.20
C GLY A 144 4.65 11.31 11.93
N ASN A 145 4.34 10.09 12.37
CA ASN A 145 5.23 8.95 12.14
C ASN A 145 5.15 8.38 10.70
N GLY A 146 4.30 8.92 9.83
CA GLY A 146 4.15 8.43 8.46
C GLY A 146 3.39 7.10 8.37
N ARG A 147 2.97 6.73 7.16
CA ARG A 147 2.31 5.45 6.88
C ARG A 147 3.31 4.40 6.41
N PRO A 148 3.30 3.19 7.00
CA PRO A 148 4.04 2.04 6.48
C PRO A 148 3.66 1.68 5.05
N PHE A 149 4.67 1.36 4.24
CA PHE A 149 4.50 0.82 2.90
C PHE A 149 5.56 -0.24 2.60
N ILE A 150 5.27 -1.11 1.63
CA ILE A 150 6.23 -1.97 0.96
C ILE A 150 6.17 -1.67 -0.54
N LEU A 151 7.31 -1.32 -1.11
CA LEU A 151 7.51 -1.19 -2.54
C LEU A 151 8.08 -2.52 -3.08
N GLU A 152 7.32 -3.17 -3.95
CA GLU A 152 7.74 -4.35 -4.70
C GLU A 152 8.33 -3.89 -6.04
N LEU A 153 9.57 -4.27 -6.32
CA LEU A 153 10.29 -3.99 -7.56
C LEU A 153 10.40 -5.26 -8.39
N LYS A 154 9.91 -5.21 -9.63
CA LYS A 154 9.86 -6.35 -10.55
C LYS A 154 11.11 -6.40 -11.42
N ASN A 155 11.63 -7.61 -11.63
CA ASN A 155 12.82 -7.88 -12.44
C ASN A 155 14.03 -6.95 -12.15
N PRO A 156 14.43 -6.75 -10.87
CA PRO A 156 15.52 -5.84 -10.56
C PRO A 156 16.87 -6.40 -11.02
N ARG A 157 17.66 -5.58 -11.73
CA ARG A 157 19.01 -5.94 -12.19
C ARG A 157 20.06 -5.88 -11.08
N LYS A 158 19.88 -5.00 -10.11
CA LYS A 158 20.68 -4.91 -8.88
C LYS A 158 19.77 -5.29 -7.72
N ARG A 159 20.27 -5.99 -6.70
CA ARG A 159 19.48 -6.36 -5.51
C ARG A 159 19.97 -5.75 -4.21
N HIS A 160 21.20 -5.25 -4.22
CA HIS A 160 21.84 -4.63 -3.07
C HIS A 160 22.30 -3.23 -3.44
N ILE A 161 21.69 -2.22 -2.80
CA ILE A 161 22.11 -0.82 -2.82
C ILE A 161 22.15 -0.28 -1.39
N ASN A 162 22.76 0.90 -1.22
CA ASN A 162 22.64 1.67 0.01
C ASN A 162 21.23 2.32 0.09
N LEU A 163 20.41 1.85 1.04
CA LEU A 163 19.04 2.34 1.22
C LEU A 163 18.97 3.75 1.82
N GLU A 164 19.96 4.19 2.60
CA GLU A 164 20.04 5.57 3.08
C GLU A 164 20.26 6.53 1.91
N LYS A 165 21.08 6.14 0.94
CA LYS A 165 21.25 6.90 -0.31
C LYS A 165 19.93 6.96 -1.08
N LEU A 166 19.22 5.83 -1.24
CA LEU A 166 17.91 5.80 -1.89
C LEU A 166 16.91 6.73 -1.18
N GLN A 167 16.86 6.68 0.15
CA GLN A 167 16.01 7.56 0.96
C GLN A 167 16.31 9.04 0.68
N GLY A 168 17.58 9.43 0.65
CA GLY A 168 18.02 10.78 0.30
C GLY A 168 17.60 11.20 -1.11
N GLU A 169 17.79 10.33 -2.10
CA GLU A 169 17.39 10.58 -3.50
C GLU A 169 15.87 10.73 -3.65
N ILE A 170 15.08 9.87 -2.99
CA ILE A 170 13.61 9.98 -2.98
C ILE A 170 13.18 11.31 -2.36
N ASN A 171 13.69 11.66 -1.17
CA ASN A 171 13.31 12.87 -0.46
C ASN A 171 13.70 14.13 -1.26
N LYS A 172 14.85 14.11 -1.94
CA LYS A 172 15.27 15.21 -2.82
C LYS A 172 14.36 15.33 -4.05
N TYR A 173 14.01 14.20 -4.67
CA TYR A 173 13.16 14.16 -5.86
C TYR A 173 11.71 14.58 -5.57
N ALA A 174 11.12 14.05 -4.50
CA ALA A 174 9.75 14.35 -4.09
C ALA A 174 9.59 15.73 -3.43
N GLN A 175 10.71 16.42 -3.16
CA GLN A 175 10.76 17.79 -2.64
C GLN A 175 9.89 17.94 -1.39
N THR A 176 8.88 18.81 -1.46
CA THR A 176 7.96 19.12 -0.36
C THR A 176 6.67 18.30 -0.41
N LYS A 177 6.52 17.37 -1.35
CA LYS A 177 5.27 16.60 -1.54
C LYS A 177 5.23 15.34 -0.68
N VAL A 178 6.32 14.57 -0.70
CA VAL A 178 6.45 13.29 0.01
C VAL A 178 7.83 13.19 0.63
N THR A 179 7.91 12.65 1.85
CA THR A 179 9.16 12.19 2.44
C THR A 179 9.05 10.74 2.85
N VAL A 180 10.16 10.01 2.77
CA VAL A 180 10.29 8.63 3.24
C VAL A 180 11.39 8.51 4.29
N ASP A 181 11.17 7.58 5.21
CA ASP A 181 12.15 7.18 6.21
C ASP A 181 12.07 5.66 6.47
N ASN A 182 13.02 5.16 7.28
CA ASN A 182 13.06 3.78 7.76
C ASN A 182 13.07 2.75 6.64
N LEU A 183 13.80 3.05 5.55
CA LEU A 183 13.93 2.12 4.43
C LEU A 183 14.71 0.87 4.84
N ARG A 184 14.14 -0.31 4.61
CA ARG A 184 14.81 -1.62 4.79
C ARG A 184 14.35 -2.61 3.75
N TYR A 185 15.17 -3.64 3.49
CA TYR A 185 14.70 -4.80 2.75
C TYR A 185 13.58 -5.50 3.53
N ALA A 186 12.61 -6.01 2.79
CA ALA A 186 11.47 -6.73 3.30
C ALA A 186 11.32 -8.07 2.57
N ARG A 187 10.49 -8.94 3.13
CA ARG A 187 10.11 -10.21 2.53
C ARG A 187 8.70 -10.13 1.95
N ARG A 188 8.38 -11.07 1.07
CA ARG A 188 7.07 -11.14 0.42
C ARG A 188 5.93 -11.31 1.43
N GLU A 189 6.16 -12.08 2.48
CA GLU A 189 5.18 -12.40 3.52
C GLU A 189 4.76 -11.14 4.30
N GLU A 190 5.68 -10.19 4.47
CA GLU A 190 5.41 -8.92 5.15
C GLU A 190 4.37 -8.05 4.40
N VAL A 191 4.16 -8.29 3.10
CA VAL A 191 3.11 -7.60 2.33
C VAL A 191 1.73 -7.95 2.87
N GLU A 192 1.49 -9.21 3.23
CA GLU A 192 0.22 -9.65 3.79
C GLU A 192 0.04 -9.15 5.22
N GLU A 193 1.11 -9.22 6.04
CA GLU A 193 1.13 -8.67 7.40
C GLU A 193 0.77 -7.18 7.40
N LEU A 194 1.41 -6.41 6.51
CA LEU A 194 1.16 -4.97 6.33
C LEU A 194 -0.30 -4.67 5.96
N LYS A 195 -0.87 -5.43 5.02
CA LYS A 195 -2.25 -5.23 4.54
C LYS A 195 -3.30 -5.60 5.59
N ASN A 196 -3.00 -6.60 6.41
CA ASN A 196 -3.91 -7.10 7.43
C ASN A 196 -3.81 -6.35 8.76
N ALA A 197 -2.78 -5.54 8.95
CA ALA A 197 -2.55 -4.75 10.15
C ALA A 197 -3.76 -3.86 10.52
N ARG A 198 -4.29 -4.03 11.74
CA ARG A 198 -5.46 -3.31 12.29
C ARG A 198 -5.10 -2.29 13.37
N HIS A 199 -4.01 -1.55 13.18
CA HIS A 199 -3.61 -0.52 14.14
C HIS A 199 -4.65 0.59 14.29
N PRO A 200 -4.83 1.20 15.47
CA PRO A 200 -5.58 2.44 15.58
C PRO A 200 -4.85 3.57 14.84
N LYS A 201 -5.58 4.63 14.51
CA LYS A 201 -5.02 5.81 13.84
C LYS A 201 -5.47 7.07 14.56
N THR A 202 -4.58 8.04 14.63
CA THR A 202 -4.87 9.36 15.18
C THR A 202 -4.95 10.38 14.04
N TYR A 203 -5.99 11.19 14.08
CA TYR A 203 -6.33 12.16 13.05
C TYR A 203 -6.42 13.56 13.66
N ARG A 204 -6.03 14.56 12.88
CA ARG A 204 -6.32 15.98 13.16
C ARG A 204 -7.32 16.46 12.12
N ILE A 205 -8.44 17.01 12.56
CA ILE A 205 -9.54 17.41 11.67
C ILE A 205 -9.95 18.84 11.99
N THR A 206 -9.99 19.69 10.96
CA THR A 206 -10.57 21.03 11.04
C THR A 206 -11.99 20.97 10.53
N ILE A 207 -12.92 21.43 11.37
CA ILE A 207 -14.34 21.45 11.10
C ILE A 207 -14.84 22.89 11.08
N ALA A 208 -15.89 23.13 10.30
CA ALA A 208 -16.66 24.36 10.34
C ALA A 208 -18.11 24.05 10.68
N TYR A 209 -18.74 24.91 11.47
CA TYR A 209 -20.11 24.73 11.95
C TYR A 209 -20.82 26.06 12.09
N GLU A 210 -22.15 25.98 12.08
CA GLU A 210 -23.03 27.14 12.27
C GLU A 210 -23.88 26.94 13.54
N GLY A 211 -23.94 27.98 14.37
CA GLY A 211 -24.77 28.02 15.58
C GLY A 211 -24.04 27.68 16.89
N ASN A 212 -24.77 27.82 18.00
CA ASN A 212 -24.24 27.67 19.36
C ASN A 212 -24.43 26.24 19.89
N GLY A 213 -24.05 25.23 19.11
CA GLY A 213 -24.18 23.83 19.50
C GLY A 213 -23.26 23.42 20.64
N LYS A 214 -23.47 22.22 21.17
CA LYS A 214 -22.75 21.70 22.35
C LYS A 214 -21.51 20.88 21.98
N LEU A 215 -20.57 21.49 21.26
CA LEU A 215 -19.39 20.79 20.71
C LEU A 215 -18.62 20.00 21.78
N ASN A 216 -18.29 20.64 22.90
CA ASN A 216 -17.51 20.01 23.97
C ASN A 216 -18.24 18.81 24.61
N GLU A 217 -19.56 18.91 24.81
CA GLU A 217 -20.37 17.80 25.33
C GLU A 217 -20.39 16.64 24.33
N ALA A 218 -20.56 16.93 23.04
CA ALA A 218 -20.57 15.94 21.97
C ALA A 218 -19.21 15.21 21.82
N VAL A 219 -18.10 15.94 21.88
CA VAL A 219 -16.74 15.37 21.90
C VAL A 219 -16.56 14.44 23.11
N ASN A 220 -16.99 14.86 24.30
CA ASN A 220 -16.90 14.04 25.50
C ASN A 220 -17.78 12.78 25.41
N ALA A 221 -18.97 12.89 24.81
CA ALA A 221 -19.87 11.76 24.59
C ALA A 221 -19.32 10.74 23.57
N LEU A 222 -18.59 11.20 22.55
CA LEU A 222 -17.93 10.31 21.58
C LEU A 222 -16.63 9.69 22.10
N ARG A 223 -16.00 10.26 23.12
CA ARG A 223 -14.77 9.70 23.69
C ARG A 223 -15.03 8.32 24.29
N GLY A 224 -14.40 7.29 23.72
CA GLY A 224 -14.57 5.90 24.15
C GLY A 224 -15.82 5.22 23.60
N ALA A 225 -16.65 5.92 22.83
CA ALA A 225 -17.93 5.42 22.33
C ALA A 225 -17.76 4.40 21.19
N GLU A 226 -18.73 3.50 21.09
CA GLU A 226 -18.94 2.68 19.90
C GLU A 226 -19.93 3.39 18.97
N ILE A 227 -19.59 3.44 17.68
CA ILE A 227 -20.40 4.05 16.63
C ILE A 227 -20.78 3.00 15.60
N ALA A 228 -21.97 3.11 15.02
CA ALA A 228 -22.42 2.33 13.89
C ALA A 228 -22.24 3.15 12.60
N GLN A 229 -21.35 2.72 11.70
CA GLN A 229 -21.13 3.36 10.40
C GLN A 229 -21.63 2.48 9.27
N ARG A 230 -22.70 2.90 8.60
CA ARG A 230 -23.07 2.37 7.29
C ARG A 230 -22.06 2.87 6.24
N THR A 231 -21.76 2.06 5.23
CA THR A 231 -20.80 2.40 4.16
C THR A 231 -21.06 3.82 3.63
N PRO A 232 -20.11 4.77 3.70
CA PRO A 232 -20.41 6.15 3.36
C PRO A 232 -20.93 6.35 1.94
N THR A 233 -21.80 7.35 1.76
CA THR A 233 -22.42 7.65 0.46
C THR A 233 -21.37 7.85 -0.63
N ARG A 234 -20.30 8.60 -0.34
CA ARG A 234 -19.21 8.88 -1.29
C ARG A 234 -18.43 7.65 -1.79
N VAL A 235 -18.42 6.54 -1.04
CA VAL A 235 -17.71 5.30 -1.41
C VAL A 235 -18.65 4.15 -1.79
N SER A 236 -19.97 4.36 -1.70
CA SER A 236 -21.00 3.35 -2.00
C SER A 236 -20.83 2.69 -3.37
N HIS A 237 -20.47 3.47 -4.40
CA HIS A 237 -20.20 2.97 -5.76
C HIS A 237 -19.03 1.97 -5.86
N ARG A 238 -18.21 1.81 -4.81
CA ARG A 238 -17.05 0.90 -4.78
C ARG A 238 -17.12 -0.15 -3.68
N ARG A 239 -18.07 -0.05 -2.75
CA ARG A 239 -18.10 -0.88 -1.55
C ARG A 239 -19.51 -1.38 -1.29
N ALA A 240 -19.59 -2.64 -0.87
CA ALA A 240 -20.84 -3.20 -0.38
C ALA A 240 -21.43 -2.33 0.74
N ASP A 241 -22.72 -2.06 0.64
CA ASP A 241 -23.46 -1.32 1.64
C ASP A 241 -23.63 -2.17 2.90
N LYS A 242 -22.98 -1.78 4.00
CA LYS A 242 -22.90 -2.56 5.23
C LYS A 242 -22.67 -1.63 6.41
N VAL A 243 -23.33 -1.93 7.53
CA VAL A 243 -23.09 -1.29 8.83
C VAL A 243 -21.90 -1.96 9.52
N ARG A 244 -20.97 -1.15 10.05
CA ARG A 244 -19.78 -1.58 10.77
C ARG A 244 -19.71 -0.81 12.08
N TYR A 245 -19.59 -1.54 13.19
CA TYR A 245 -19.35 -0.96 14.50
C TYR A 245 -17.87 -0.61 14.64
N ARG A 246 -17.57 0.58 15.16
CA ARG A 246 -16.21 1.09 15.32
C ARG A 246 -16.08 1.80 16.66
N LYS A 247 -14.90 1.72 17.26
CA LYS A 247 -14.61 2.46 18.49
C LYS A 247 -13.89 3.77 18.21
N VAL A 248 -14.47 4.87 18.72
CA VAL A 248 -13.76 6.14 18.90
C VAL A 248 -12.99 6.02 20.21
N MET A 249 -11.68 5.77 20.12
CA MET A 249 -10.87 5.46 21.29
C MET A 249 -10.60 6.71 22.14
N ASP A 250 -10.33 7.84 21.48
CA ASP A 250 -10.20 9.13 22.13
C ASP A 250 -10.65 10.25 21.17
N MET A 251 -11.12 11.35 21.73
CA MET A 251 -11.52 12.55 21.01
C MET A 251 -11.35 13.78 21.90
N ARG A 252 -10.74 14.83 21.37
CA ARG A 252 -10.56 16.10 22.08
C ARG A 252 -10.61 17.30 21.14
N VAL A 253 -11.06 18.43 21.68
CA VAL A 253 -10.92 19.74 21.04
C VAL A 253 -9.51 20.25 21.31
N GLU A 254 -8.80 20.63 20.26
CA GLU A 254 -7.48 21.26 20.36
C GLU A 254 -7.60 22.79 20.34
N ASN A 255 -8.44 23.31 19.46
CA ASN A 255 -8.86 24.71 19.43
C ASN A 255 -10.30 24.80 18.93
N ALA A 256 -11.00 25.85 19.34
CA ALA A 256 -12.32 26.18 18.84
C ALA A 256 -12.51 27.70 18.89
N ASP A 257 -13.11 28.25 17.85
CA ASP A 257 -13.61 29.61 17.80
C ASP A 257 -15.13 29.62 17.57
N ALA A 258 -15.70 30.70 17.06
CA ALA A 258 -17.15 30.83 16.90
C ALA A 258 -17.74 29.97 15.75
N CYS A 259 -16.94 29.60 14.75
CA CYS A 259 -17.43 28.90 13.55
C CYS A 259 -16.53 27.76 13.08
N GLU A 260 -15.34 27.61 13.66
CA GLU A 260 -14.39 26.55 13.36
C GLU A 260 -13.84 25.90 14.63
N ALA A 261 -13.39 24.65 14.49
CA ALA A 261 -12.65 23.95 15.53
C ALA A 261 -11.68 22.95 14.93
N THR A 262 -10.57 22.72 15.62
CA THR A 262 -9.65 21.62 15.33
C THR A 262 -9.81 20.55 16.39
N LEU A 263 -10.04 19.32 15.95
CA LEU A 263 -10.21 18.16 16.81
C LEU A 263 -9.07 17.16 16.57
N VAL A 264 -8.69 16.46 17.64
CA VAL A 264 -7.84 15.28 17.54
C VAL A 264 -8.66 14.06 17.88
N VAL A 265 -8.67 13.07 16.98
CA VAL A 265 -9.49 11.86 17.07
C VAL A 265 -8.59 10.63 16.94
N LYS A 266 -8.58 9.76 17.95
CA LYS A 266 -7.98 8.44 17.87
C LYS A 266 -9.07 7.41 17.66
N ALA A 267 -9.02 6.66 16.57
CA ALA A 267 -10.08 5.73 16.19
C ALA A 267 -9.54 4.37 15.78
N GLU A 268 -10.41 3.36 15.89
CA GLU A 268 -10.15 2.02 15.40
C GLU A 268 -9.90 2.00 13.88
N ALA A 269 -9.16 0.99 13.42
CA ALA A 269 -8.88 0.78 12.00
C ALA A 269 -10.16 0.75 11.13
N GLY A 270 -10.16 1.56 10.08
CA GLY A 270 -11.26 1.60 9.11
C GLY A 270 -12.46 2.44 9.54
N THR A 271 -12.33 3.24 10.60
CA THR A 271 -13.30 4.28 10.95
C THR A 271 -13.29 5.38 9.88
N TYR A 272 -14.48 5.76 9.40
CA TYR A 272 -14.66 6.84 8.45
C TYR A 272 -14.79 8.17 9.19
N ILE A 273 -13.66 8.88 9.35
CA ILE A 273 -13.58 10.06 10.22
C ILE A 273 -14.44 11.24 9.73
N LYS A 274 -14.53 11.46 8.42
CA LYS A 274 -15.39 12.52 7.87
C LYS A 274 -16.84 12.28 8.27
N GLU A 275 -17.29 11.04 8.12
CA GLU A 275 -18.65 10.62 8.44
C GLU A 275 -18.94 10.51 9.95
N LEU A 276 -17.94 10.20 10.78
CA LEU A 276 -18.04 10.35 12.24
C LEU A 276 -18.38 11.80 12.63
N VAL A 277 -17.80 12.76 11.92
CA VAL A 277 -18.05 14.18 12.18
C VAL A 277 -19.40 14.63 11.62
N THR A 278 -19.67 14.36 10.34
CA THR A 278 -20.85 14.92 9.65
C THR A 278 -22.14 14.13 9.87
N GLY A 279 -22.05 12.85 10.24
CA GLY A 279 -23.18 11.93 10.34
C GLY A 279 -23.60 11.28 9.02
N ASP A 280 -23.17 11.83 7.86
CA ASP A 280 -23.53 11.35 6.51
C ASP A 280 -25.04 11.08 6.37
N ASP A 281 -25.85 12.08 6.72
CA ASP A 281 -27.32 12.03 6.71
C ASP A 281 -27.90 10.84 7.50
N GLY A 282 -27.37 10.61 8.71
CA GLY A 282 -27.81 9.54 9.62
C GLY A 282 -27.22 8.16 9.31
N ARG A 283 -26.25 8.06 8.40
CA ARG A 283 -25.53 6.82 8.09
C ARG A 283 -24.44 6.49 9.13
N THR A 284 -24.04 7.45 9.95
CA THR A 284 -23.20 7.24 11.13
C THR A 284 -23.94 7.69 12.39
N THR A 285 -24.07 6.80 13.38
CA THR A 285 -24.71 7.13 14.67
C THR A 285 -24.00 6.42 15.85
N PRO A 286 -23.79 7.10 16.99
CA PRO A 286 -23.88 8.55 17.12
C PRO A 286 -22.80 9.25 16.26
N SER A 287 -23.09 10.48 15.82
CA SER A 287 -22.12 11.36 15.13
C SER A 287 -21.89 12.66 15.89
N LEU A 288 -20.81 13.39 15.56
CA LEU A 288 -20.51 14.66 16.22
C LEU A 288 -21.59 15.71 15.93
N SER A 289 -22.00 15.84 14.67
CA SER A 289 -23.07 16.73 14.22
C SER A 289 -24.38 16.47 14.97
N GLU A 290 -24.79 15.19 15.06
CA GLU A 290 -25.99 14.76 15.79
C GLU A 290 -25.92 15.12 17.28
N LEU A 291 -24.84 14.75 17.97
CA LEU A 291 -24.69 14.97 19.40
C LEU A 291 -24.51 16.44 19.76
N ALA A 292 -23.87 17.22 18.88
CA ALA A 292 -23.66 18.65 19.10
C ALA A 292 -24.92 19.47 18.82
N GLY A 293 -25.92 18.89 18.13
CA GLY A 293 -27.14 19.57 17.74
C GLY A 293 -26.91 20.68 16.71
N MET A 294 -25.89 20.55 15.86
CA MET A 294 -25.55 21.55 14.84
C MET A 294 -24.95 20.90 13.60
N THR A 295 -25.12 21.56 12.45
CA THR A 295 -24.53 21.12 11.19
C THR A 295 -23.02 21.34 11.21
N ILE A 296 -22.26 20.27 10.99
CA ILE A 296 -20.79 20.32 10.94
C ILE A 296 -20.30 19.87 9.56
N THR A 297 -19.36 20.62 9.00
CA THR A 297 -18.66 20.29 7.75
C THR A 297 -17.18 20.08 8.01
N VAL A 298 -16.53 19.24 7.18
CA VAL A 298 -15.09 19.00 7.27
C VAL A 298 -14.35 19.90 6.29
N LYS A 299 -13.46 20.75 6.81
CA LYS A 299 -12.58 21.60 6.00
C LYS A 299 -11.32 20.83 5.60
N GLU A 300 -10.68 20.23 6.59
CA GLU A 300 -9.39 19.59 6.43
C GLU A 300 -9.27 18.35 7.31
N LEU A 301 -8.55 17.34 6.83
CA LEU A 301 -8.27 16.12 7.58
C LEU A 301 -6.83 15.69 7.33
N ASP A 302 -6.12 15.38 8.41
CA ASP A 302 -4.79 14.82 8.38
C ASP A 302 -4.74 13.55 9.22
N VAL A 303 -4.01 12.55 8.74
CA VAL A 303 -3.55 11.45 9.58
C VAL A 303 -2.27 11.91 10.25
N ILE A 304 -2.21 11.89 11.57
CA ILE A 304 -1.04 12.36 12.33
C ILE A 304 -0.29 11.22 13.03
N GLU A 305 -0.88 10.03 13.11
CA GLU A 305 -0.24 8.88 13.75
C GLU A 305 -0.86 7.56 13.26
N ILE A 306 -0.01 6.57 13.03
CA ILE A 306 -0.39 5.16 12.96
C ILE A 306 0.05 4.52 14.28
N GLY A 307 -0.87 3.88 15.01
CA GLY A 307 -0.60 3.23 16.29
C GLY A 307 0.01 1.84 16.13
N ASP A 308 1.07 1.73 15.33
CA ASP A 308 1.82 0.50 15.06
C ASP A 308 3.13 0.39 15.83
N GLU A 309 3.45 1.39 16.64
CA GLU A 309 4.60 1.38 17.55
C GLU A 309 4.29 0.53 18.79
N LYS A 310 5.22 -0.38 19.13
CA LYS A 310 5.25 -1.18 20.37
C LYS A 310 6.18 -0.52 21.38
#